data_AF-A0AAN8GER7-F1
#
_entry.id   AF-A0AAN8GER7-F1
#
_cell.length_a   1.000
_cell.length_b   1.000
_cell.length_c   1.000
_cell.angle_alpha   90.00
_cell.angle_beta   90.00
_cell.angle_gamma   90.00
#
_symmetry.space_group_name_H-M   'P 1'
#
loop_
_entity.id
_entity.type
_entity.pdbx_description
1 polymer ?
#
loop_
_entity_poly.entity_id
_entity_poly.type
_entity_poly.pdbx_seq_one_letter_code
_entity_poly.pdbx_strand_id
1 'polypeptide(L)'
;SLSSGGGGSGSGSSSGSNVAVILIVDFTLANKPDWKAQVDFLMKALSYLPGAKVGIVQLDCSSDWLFGMEVSSEDKVRKTILDTKTKSDTGKKGTHQAFNLAQQFLLKEQAKSHYNHRHHNMTPSVGTVGLQSAH
;
A
#
# COMPACT_ATOMS: atom_id res chain seq x y z
N SER A 1 -29.42 1.74 45.75
CA SER A 1 -28.08 2.13 45.28
C SER A 1 -28.03 2.04 43.77
N LEU A 2 -27.58 3.10 43.11
CA LEU A 2 -27.05 3.12 41.73
C LEU A 2 -25.88 2.10 41.63
N SER A 3 -25.45 1.50 40.52
CA SER A 3 -25.44 1.89 39.11
C SER A 3 -25.29 0.65 38.22
N SER A 4 -25.77 0.78 36.98
CA SER A 4 -25.44 0.02 35.77
C SER A 4 -23.93 -0.12 35.50
N GLY A 5 -23.52 -1.23 34.89
CA GLY A 5 -22.19 -1.40 34.29
C GLY A 5 -22.21 -2.37 33.12
N GLY A 6 -22.44 -1.86 31.91
CA GLY A 6 -22.39 -2.61 30.66
C GLY A 6 -20.95 -2.93 30.25
N GLY A 7 -20.72 -4.19 29.87
CA GLY A 7 -19.49 -4.63 29.22
C GLY A 7 -19.59 -4.36 27.72
N GLY A 8 -18.89 -3.32 27.27
CA GLY A 8 -18.75 -2.99 25.86
C GLY A 8 -17.91 -4.03 25.13
N SER A 9 -18.40 -4.46 23.96
CA SER A 9 -17.68 -5.23 22.96
C SER A 9 -16.44 -4.47 22.51
N GLY A 10 -15.26 -4.98 22.85
CA GLY A 10 -14.00 -4.50 22.30
C GLY A 10 -13.92 -4.85 20.82
N SER A 11 -14.15 -3.86 19.95
CA SER A 11 -13.80 -3.92 18.54
C SER A 11 -12.29 -4.06 18.44
N GLY A 12 -11.81 -5.30 18.23
CA GLY A 12 -10.42 -5.58 17.93
C GLY A 12 -10.04 -5.00 16.57
N SER A 13 -9.59 -3.75 16.56
CA SER A 13 -8.90 -3.14 15.43
C SER A 13 -7.61 -3.92 15.19
N SER A 14 -7.61 -4.84 14.23
CA SER A 14 -6.37 -5.44 13.76
C SER A 14 -5.49 -4.31 13.23
N SER A 15 -4.39 -4.02 13.93
CA SER A 15 -3.41 -3.02 13.55
C SER A 15 -2.58 -3.57 12.38
N GLY A 16 -3.16 -3.56 11.18
CA GLY A 16 -2.37 -3.73 9.96
C GLY A 16 -1.25 -2.69 9.96
N SER A 17 -0.02 -3.10 9.67
CA SER A 17 1.10 -2.17 9.58
C SER A 17 0.77 -1.11 8.52
N ASN A 18 0.89 0.17 8.89
CA ASN A 18 0.58 1.28 7.97
C ASN A 18 1.76 1.56 7.02
N VAL A 19 2.44 0.49 6.60
CA VAL A 19 3.67 0.52 5.81
C VAL A 19 3.32 0.21 4.36
N ALA A 20 3.83 1.03 3.44
CA ALA A 20 3.76 0.77 2.01
C ALA A 20 5.17 0.50 1.47
N VAL A 21 5.32 -0.54 0.67
CA VAL A 21 6.58 -0.97 0.07
C VAL A 21 6.40 -1.00 -1.45
N ILE A 22 7.26 -0.29 -2.17
CA ILE A 22 7.35 -0.37 -3.63
C ILE A 22 8.60 -1.16 -3.97
N LEU A 23 8.41 -2.30 -4.62
CA LEU A 23 9.50 -3.11 -5.17
C LEU A 23 9.78 -2.64 -6.60
N ILE A 24 10.96 -2.10 -6.84
CA ILE A 24 11.47 -1.85 -8.20
C ILE A 24 12.34 -3.04 -8.56
N VAL A 25 11.87 -3.87 -9.49
CA VAL A 25 12.52 -5.14 -9.84
C VAL A 25 12.97 -5.08 -11.28
N ASP A 26 14.23 -5.40 -11.55
CA ASP A 26 14.82 -5.37 -12.88
C ASP A 26 14.60 -6.70 -13.62
N PHE A 27 13.71 -6.66 -14.62
CA PHE A 27 13.30 -7.79 -15.44
C PHE A 27 14.12 -7.91 -16.74
N THR A 28 15.29 -7.28 -16.83
CA THR A 28 16.17 -7.47 -17.99
C THR A 28 16.80 -8.86 -17.99
N LEU A 29 17.07 -9.41 -19.18
CA LEU A 29 17.72 -10.73 -19.33
C LEU A 29 19.06 -10.82 -18.59
N ALA A 30 19.76 -9.70 -18.36
CA ALA A 30 21.00 -9.64 -17.60
C ALA A 30 20.86 -10.18 -16.16
N ASN A 31 19.68 -10.04 -15.55
CA ASN A 31 19.41 -10.53 -14.19
C ASN A 31 18.87 -11.96 -14.13
N LYS A 32 18.63 -12.60 -15.28
CA LYS A 32 18.04 -13.94 -15.32
C LYS A 32 18.83 -15.00 -14.53
N PRO A 33 20.19 -15.02 -14.51
CA PRO A 33 20.94 -16.02 -13.77
C PRO A 33 20.61 -16.07 -12.27
N ASP A 34 20.34 -14.90 -11.66
CA ASP A 34 20.13 -14.78 -10.21
C ASP A 34 18.66 -14.60 -9.82
N TRP A 35 17.74 -14.75 -10.78
CA TRP A 35 16.33 -14.37 -10.62
C TRP A 35 15.65 -15.00 -9.42
N LYS A 36 15.82 -16.32 -9.22
CA LYS A 36 15.21 -17.04 -8.10
C LYS A 36 15.73 -16.52 -6.75
N ALA A 37 17.05 -16.31 -6.64
CA ALA A 37 17.67 -15.83 -5.40
C ALA A 37 17.23 -14.40 -5.06
N GLN A 38 17.09 -13.53 -6.07
CA GLN A 38 16.55 -12.18 -5.89
C GLN A 38 15.10 -12.22 -5.39
N VAL A 39 14.25 -13.06 -5.98
CA VAL A 39 12.86 -13.24 -5.53
C VAL A 39 12.81 -13.76 -4.09
N ASP A 40 13.60 -14.77 -3.76
CA ASP A 40 13.66 -15.32 -2.40
C ASP A 40 14.10 -14.26 -1.38
N PHE A 41 15.08 -13.42 -1.73
CA PHE A 41 15.50 -12.30 -0.90
C PHE A 41 14.39 -11.26 -0.70
N LEU A 42 13.68 -10.87 -1.76
CA LEU A 42 12.56 -9.93 -1.67
C LEU A 42 11.45 -10.47 -0.77
N MET A 43 11.12 -11.75 -0.91
CA MET A 43 10.09 -12.38 -0.09
C MET A 43 10.52 -12.46 1.37
N LYS A 44 11.79 -12.79 1.62
CA LYS A 44 12.34 -12.74 2.98
C LYS A 44 12.25 -11.34 3.59
N ALA A 45 12.53 -10.29 2.81
CA ALA A 45 12.40 -8.91 3.27
C ALA A 45 10.93 -8.56 3.62
N LEU A 46 9.98 -8.95 2.78
CA LEU A 46 8.55 -8.73 3.03
C LEU A 46 8.03 -9.49 4.25
N SER A 47 8.60 -10.66 4.58
CA SER A 47 8.20 -11.43 5.76
C SER A 47 8.40 -10.68 7.09
N TYR A 48 9.28 -9.67 7.12
CA TYR A 48 9.48 -8.79 8.27
C TYR A 48 8.47 -7.64 8.34
N LEU A 49 7.63 -7.46 7.32
CA LEU A 49 6.65 -6.38 7.20
C LEU A 49 5.23 -6.94 7.07
N PRO A 50 4.71 -7.67 8.07
CA PRO A 50 3.39 -8.27 7.99
C PRO A 50 2.31 -7.20 7.83
N GLY A 51 1.41 -7.40 6.86
CA GLY A 51 0.30 -6.49 6.56
C GLY A 51 0.69 -5.25 5.74
N ALA A 52 1.93 -5.14 5.28
CA ALA A 52 2.34 -4.04 4.41
C ALA A 52 1.57 -4.06 3.08
N LYS A 53 1.28 -2.87 2.55
CA LYS A 53 0.84 -2.72 1.17
C LYS A 53 2.05 -2.84 0.26
N VAL A 54 1.96 -3.69 -0.75
CA VAL A 54 3.08 -3.95 -1.67
C VAL A 54 2.66 -3.55 -3.08
N GLY A 55 3.52 -2.80 -3.76
CA GLY A 55 3.41 -2.50 -5.19
C GLY A 55 4.67 -2.95 -5.91
N ILE A 56 4.56 -3.31 -7.19
CA ILE A 56 5.68 -3.78 -8.00
C ILE A 56 5.79 -2.94 -9.26
N VAL A 57 6.94 -2.31 -9.44
CA VAL A 57 7.34 -1.62 -10.66
C VAL A 57 8.36 -2.49 -11.39
N GLN A 58 8.02 -2.88 -12.61
CA GLN A 58 8.98 -3.48 -13.53
C GLN A 58 9.96 -2.42 -14.00
N LEU A 59 11.24 -2.69 -13.84
CA LEU A 59 12.32 -1.92 -14.44
C LEU A 59 12.70 -2.59 -15.76
N ASP A 60 12.38 -1.87 -16.84
CA ASP A 60 12.79 -2.12 -18.22
C ASP A 60 12.80 -0.78 -18.97
N CYS A 61 12.90 -0.77 -20.31
CA CYS A 61 12.95 0.46 -21.11
C CYS A 61 11.70 1.33 -20.99
N SER A 62 10.53 0.70 -20.89
CA SER A 62 9.24 1.37 -20.69
C SER A 62 8.99 1.71 -19.23
N SER A 63 9.38 0.81 -18.32
CA SER A 63 8.99 0.74 -16.91
C SER A 63 7.49 0.86 -16.67
N ASP A 64 6.90 -0.11 -15.98
CA ASP A 64 5.44 -0.13 -15.76
C ASP A 64 5.09 -0.80 -14.43
N TRP A 65 3.87 -0.56 -13.97
CA TRP A 65 3.31 -1.26 -12.83
C TRP A 65 2.92 -2.68 -13.23
N LEU A 66 3.53 -3.66 -12.58
CA LEU A 66 3.06 -5.06 -12.66
C LEU A 66 1.93 -5.32 -11.67
N PHE A 67 1.96 -4.59 -10.57
CA PHE A 67 1.09 -4.83 -9.44
C PHE A 67 0.83 -3.52 -8.70
N GLY A 68 -0.44 -3.12 -8.64
CA GLY A 68 -0.86 -1.95 -7.88
C GLY A 68 -0.63 -2.14 -6.38
N MET A 69 -0.59 -1.02 -5.64
CA MET A 69 -0.33 -1.03 -4.21
C MET A 69 -1.51 -1.58 -3.41
N GLU A 70 -1.43 -2.82 -2.97
CA GLU A 70 -2.46 -3.45 -2.14
C GLU A 70 -1.85 -4.33 -1.05
N VAL A 71 -2.63 -4.64 -0.02
CA VAL A 71 -2.22 -5.67 0.95
C VAL A 71 -2.22 -6.99 0.20
N SER A 72 -1.04 -7.57 0.04
CA SER A 72 -0.82 -8.75 -0.79
C SER A 72 -0.07 -9.81 0.02
N SER A 73 -0.42 -11.08 -0.17
CA SER A 73 0.33 -12.18 0.43
C SER A 73 1.69 -12.34 -0.24
N GLU A 74 2.67 -12.88 0.49
CA GLU A 74 3.98 -13.22 -0.07
C GLU A 74 3.85 -14.08 -1.33
N ASP A 75 2.96 -15.09 -1.31
CA ASP A 75 2.73 -15.98 -2.45
C ASP A 75 2.21 -15.24 -3.69
N LYS A 76 1.33 -14.25 -3.51
CA LYS A 76 0.80 -13.46 -4.63
C LYS A 76 1.90 -12.60 -5.24
N VAL A 77 2.69 -11.92 -4.41
CA VAL A 77 3.83 -11.11 -4.89
C VAL A 77 4.85 -11.99 -5.59
N ARG A 78 5.24 -13.11 -4.99
CA ARG A 78 6.16 -14.11 -5.55
C ARG A 78 5.68 -14.59 -6.92
N LYS A 79 4.42 -15.00 -7.02
CA LYS A 79 3.82 -15.47 -8.27
C LYS A 79 3.84 -14.39 -9.34
N THR A 80 3.45 -13.15 -9.02
CA THR A 80 3.48 -12.03 -9.98
C THR A 80 4.87 -11.80 -10.55
N ILE A 81 5.91 -11.86 -9.71
CA ILE A 81 7.29 -11.67 -10.17
C ILE A 81 7.74 -12.85 -11.05
N LEU A 82 7.47 -14.09 -10.64
CA LEU A 82 7.91 -15.29 -11.38
C LEU A 82 7.16 -15.50 -12.71
N ASP A 83 5.88 -15.14 -12.78
CA ASP A 83 5.06 -15.28 -13.99
C ASP A 83 5.34 -14.18 -15.03
N THR A 84 5.99 -13.09 -14.62
CA THR A 84 6.33 -11.98 -15.52
C THR A 84 7.56 -12.32 -16.37
N LYS A 85 7.42 -12.15 -17.69
CA LYS A 85 8.50 -12.43 -18.64
C LYS A 85 9.60 -11.38 -18.56
N THR A 86 10.85 -11.83 -18.51
CA THR A 86 12.03 -10.97 -18.69
C THR A 86 12.05 -10.37 -20.10
N LYS A 87 12.44 -9.11 -20.23
CA LYS A 87 12.56 -8.42 -21.54
C LYS A 87 14.01 -8.35 -22.01
N SER A 88 14.18 -8.21 -23.32
CA SER A 88 15.51 -8.09 -23.94
C SER A 88 16.25 -6.88 -23.39
N ASP A 89 17.54 -7.05 -23.16
CA ASP A 89 18.40 -5.96 -22.73
C ASP A 89 18.68 -5.06 -23.94
N THR A 90 18.02 -3.90 -24.00
CA THR A 90 18.29 -2.91 -25.06
C THR A 90 19.44 -1.97 -24.67
N GLY A 91 20.12 -2.22 -23.55
CA GLY A 91 21.14 -1.34 -22.99
C GLY A 91 20.56 -0.06 -22.36
N LYS A 92 19.24 0.15 -22.41
CA LYS A 92 18.56 1.28 -21.77
C LYS A 92 17.66 0.76 -20.65
N LYS A 93 18.12 0.91 -19.41
CA LYS A 93 17.29 0.70 -18.22
C LYS A 93 16.48 1.96 -17.96
N GLY A 94 15.15 1.83 -17.89
CA GLY A 94 14.25 2.92 -17.54
C GLY A 94 14.28 3.26 -16.04
N THR A 95 15.45 3.23 -15.41
CA THR A 95 15.60 3.43 -13.96
C THR A 95 14.95 4.73 -13.52
N HIS A 96 15.20 5.83 -14.25
CA HIS A 96 14.60 7.13 -13.94
C HIS A 96 13.07 7.09 -14.04
N GLN A 97 12.52 6.39 -15.03
CA GLN A 97 11.08 6.20 -15.24
C GLN A 97 10.48 5.37 -14.09
N ALA A 98 11.11 4.26 -13.70
CA ALA A 98 10.67 3.43 -12.58
C ALA A 98 10.64 4.21 -11.26
N PHE A 99 11.68 5.01 -10.97
CA PHE A 99 11.71 5.88 -9.79
C PHE A 99 10.63 6.97 -9.84
N ASN A 100 10.40 7.60 -11.01
CA ASN A 100 9.36 8.60 -11.16
C ASN A 100 7.96 8.00 -10.94
N LEU A 101 7.68 6.80 -11.46
CA LEU A 101 6.43 6.07 -11.19
C LEU A 101 6.23 5.81 -9.69
N ALA A 102 7.27 5.32 -9.02
CA ALA A 102 7.23 5.08 -7.57
C ALA A 102 6.99 6.38 -6.78
N GLN A 103 7.70 7.46 -7.14
CA GLN A 103 7.56 8.76 -6.49
C GLN A 103 6.14 9.34 -6.65
N GLN A 104 5.61 9.34 -7.87
CA GLN A 104 4.25 9.85 -8.14
C GLN A 104 3.20 9.09 -7.35
N PHE A 105 3.37 7.77 -7.18
CA PHE A 105 2.47 6.97 -6.37
C PHE A 105 2.52 7.40 -4.89
N LEU A 106 3.72 7.51 -4.31
CA LEU A 106 3.88 7.93 -2.91
C LEU A 106 3.29 9.33 -2.65
N LEU A 107 3.49 10.27 -3.56
CA LEU A 107 2.91 11.61 -3.47
C LEU A 107 1.37 11.59 -3.53
N LYS A 108 0.78 10.75 -4.38
CA LYS A 108 -0.69 10.59 -4.46
C LYS A 108 -1.27 10.03 -3.16
N GLU A 109 -0.60 9.05 -2.54
CA GLU A 109 -1.06 8.48 -1.27
C GLU A 109 -0.95 9.47 -0.10
N GLN A 110 0.12 10.27 -0.07
CA GLN A 110 0.24 11.38 0.90
C GLN A 110 -0.91 12.40 0.73
N ALA A 111 -1.20 12.81 -0.50
CA ALA A 111 -2.27 13.77 -0.78
C ALA A 111 -3.66 13.28 -0.32
N LYS A 112 -3.97 11.99 -0.51
CA LYS A 112 -5.23 11.38 -0.01
C LYS A 112 -5.33 11.41 1.52
N SER A 113 -4.23 11.15 2.22
CA SER A 113 -4.18 11.17 3.69
C SER A 113 -4.53 12.57 4.24
N HIS A 114 -4.04 13.64 3.62
CA HIS A 114 -4.35 15.01 4.01
C HIS A 114 -5.82 15.42 3.76
N TYR A 115 -6.46 14.86 2.73
CA TYR A 115 -7.87 15.15 2.44
C TYR A 115 -8.81 14.53 3.49
N ASN A 116 -8.58 13.27 3.87
CA ASN A 116 -9.41 12.59 4.86
C ASN A 116 -9.32 13.21 6.26
N HIS A 117 -8.18 13.80 6.63
CA HIS A 117 -8.06 14.50 7.91
C HIS A 117 -8.88 15.79 8.00
N ARG A 118 -9.17 16.47 6.88
CA ARG A 118 -9.96 17.71 6.88
C ARG A 118 -11.47 17.48 6.98
N HIS A 119 -11.95 16.29 6.63
CA HIS A 119 -13.39 16.00 6.57
C HIS A 119 -13.95 15.24 7.79
N HIS A 120 -13.10 14.66 8.65
CA HIS A 120 -13.56 13.97 9.86
C HIS A 120 -13.77 14.87 11.09
N ASN A 121 -13.61 16.19 10.96
CA ASN A 121 -13.79 17.14 12.07
C ASN A 121 -15.00 18.08 11.89
N MET A 122 -15.95 17.75 11.02
CA MET A 122 -17.21 18.47 10.89
C MET A 122 -18.37 17.57 11.31
N THR A 123 -18.45 17.25 12.60
CA THR A 123 -19.75 16.93 13.21
C THR A 123 -20.52 18.25 13.28
N PRO A 124 -21.63 18.43 12.53
CA PRO A 124 -22.50 19.55 12.79
C PRO A 124 -23.06 19.35 14.19
N SER A 125 -22.72 20.26 15.11
CA SER A 125 -23.42 20.42 16.38
C SER A 125 -24.86 20.76 16.05
N VAL A 126 -25.73 19.76 16.01
CA VAL A 126 -27.17 19.95 15.91
C VAL A 126 -27.58 20.61 17.22
N GLY A 127 -27.72 21.94 17.20
CA GLY A 127 -28.29 22.68 18.31
C GLY A 127 -29.71 22.17 18.56
N THR A 128 -29.96 21.64 19.75
CA THR A 128 -31.27 21.30 20.25
C THR A 128 -32.13 22.57 20.24
N VAL A 129 -33.03 22.71 19.26
CA VAL A 129 -34.04 23.76 19.30
C VAL A 129 -35.06 23.34 20.35
N GLY A 130 -34.96 23.94 21.53
CA GLY A 130 -35.90 23.72 22.62
C GLY A 130 -37.30 24.17 22.20
N LEU A 131 -38.24 23.23 22.24
CA LEU A 131 -39.67 23.51 22.35
C LEU A 131 -39.90 24.27 23.66
N GLN A 132 -40.30 25.53 23.57
CA GLN A 132 -40.99 26.22 24.66
C GLN A 132 -42.35 26.69 24.16
N SER A 133 -43.39 26.02 24.64
CA SER A 133 -44.78 26.49 24.65
C SER A 133 -45.01 27.39 25.85
N ALA A 134 -45.71 28.52 25.64
CA ALA A 134 -46.50 29.33 26.59
C ALA A 134 -46.74 30.69 25.90
N HIS A 135 -47.90 31.35 25.92
CA HIS A 135 -49.12 31.26 26.72
C HIS A 135 -50.26 31.95 25.93
#